data_AF-A0A820K6K4-F1
#
_entry.id   AF-A0A820K6K4-F1
#
_cell.length_a   1.000
_cell.length_b   1.000
_cell.length_c   1.000
_cell.angle_alpha   90.00
_cell.angle_beta   90.00
_cell.angle_gamma   90.00
#
_symmetry.space_group_name_H-M   'P 1'
#
loop_
_entity.id
_entity.type
_entity.pdbx_description
1 polymer ?
#
loop_
_entity_poly.entity_id
_entity_poly.type
_entity_poly.pdbx_seq_one_letter_code
_entity_poly.pdbx_strand_id
1 'polypeptide(L)'
;RSKSRLNDSILRWTDFSAVQLRYIIDFYEMFEEIAFDQVLRVYIKKELAGEAFNPQERKRIIDAFCRATFEKEKITEKLKSIDIWIAMLKRLIVRILNANISLDVPLQIYLERTDLWSNGINYEDLATFEVEDDILLQHTYVILTGLENKKKAANQSQQPGIEQNVQTVEGQRQIANTWYTQTAKATASTKDISGKKASEKKDHS
;
A
#
# COMPACT_ATOMS: atom_id res chain seq x y z
N ARG A 1 -24.12 -34.97 1.06
CA ARG A 1 -23.76 -34.48 -0.30
C ARG A 1 -23.70 -32.97 -0.26
N SER A 2 -22.51 -32.37 -0.07
CA SER A 2 -22.35 -30.90 -0.17
C SER A 2 -22.30 -30.51 -1.65
N LYS A 3 -23.14 -29.56 -2.06
CA LYS A 3 -23.06 -28.96 -3.39
C LYS A 3 -21.90 -27.96 -3.36
N SER A 4 -20.83 -28.28 -4.08
CA SER A 4 -19.81 -27.31 -4.48
C SER A 4 -20.50 -26.10 -5.08
N ARG A 5 -20.29 -24.91 -4.51
CA ARG A 5 -20.80 -23.63 -5.02
C ARG A 5 -19.80 -22.96 -5.98
N LEU A 6 -18.71 -23.63 -6.33
CA LEU A 6 -17.82 -23.16 -7.37
C LEU A 6 -18.32 -23.75 -8.68
N ASN A 7 -18.86 -22.86 -9.51
CA ASN A 7 -19.40 -23.16 -10.82
C ASN A 7 -18.28 -23.76 -11.70
N ASP A 8 -18.50 -24.97 -12.25
CA ASP A 8 -17.54 -25.69 -13.10
C ASP A 8 -17.11 -24.88 -14.35
N SER A 9 -17.83 -23.82 -14.69
CA SER A 9 -17.45 -22.89 -15.76
C SER A 9 -16.26 -21.98 -15.40
N ILE A 10 -15.98 -21.73 -14.12
CA ILE A 10 -14.82 -20.92 -13.69
C ILE A 10 -13.51 -21.71 -13.85
N LEU A 11 -13.56 -23.03 -13.60
CA LEU A 11 -12.43 -23.94 -13.80
C LEU A 11 -12.16 -24.27 -15.27
N ARG A 12 -13.09 -23.93 -16.18
CA ARG A 12 -12.94 -24.05 -17.64
C ARG A 12 -12.48 -22.75 -18.29
N TRP A 13 -12.18 -21.72 -17.50
CA TRP A 13 -11.66 -20.47 -18.05
C TRP A 13 -10.32 -20.74 -18.73
N THR A 14 -10.21 -20.17 -19.94
CA THR A 14 -9.04 -20.03 -20.81
C THR A 14 -7.74 -20.52 -20.17
N ASP A 15 -7.05 -21.43 -20.85
CA ASP A 15 -5.72 -21.90 -20.43
C ASP A 15 -4.92 -20.71 -19.89
N PHE A 16 -4.31 -20.85 -18.73
CA PHE A 16 -3.50 -19.80 -18.11
C PHE A 16 -2.42 -19.28 -19.10
N SER A 17 -2.05 -20.08 -20.10
CA SER A 17 -1.17 -19.73 -21.22
C SER A 17 -1.72 -18.67 -22.18
N ALA A 18 -3.02 -18.37 -22.15
CA ALA A 18 -3.66 -17.32 -22.96
C ALA A 18 -3.72 -15.95 -22.25
N VAL A 19 -3.40 -15.91 -20.94
CA VAL A 19 -3.33 -14.65 -20.20
C VAL A 19 -2.08 -13.90 -20.65
N GLN A 20 -2.27 -12.73 -21.25
CA GLN A 20 -1.15 -11.86 -21.61
C GLN A 20 -0.40 -11.44 -20.35
N LEU A 21 0.93 -11.50 -20.38
CA LEU A 21 1.80 -11.12 -19.26
C LEU A 21 1.47 -9.74 -18.66
N ARG A 22 1.00 -8.82 -19.50
CA ARG A 22 0.51 -7.50 -19.07
C ARG A 22 -0.58 -7.58 -17.99
N TYR A 23 -1.57 -8.46 -18.14
CA TYR A 23 -2.63 -8.60 -17.14
C TYR A 23 -2.12 -9.17 -15.82
N ILE A 24 -1.09 -10.01 -15.86
CA ILE A 24 -0.44 -10.52 -14.66
C ILE A 24 0.28 -9.38 -13.94
N ILE A 25 1.03 -8.55 -14.67
CA ILE A 25 1.71 -7.36 -14.12
C ILE A 25 0.67 -6.41 -13.49
N ASP A 26 -0.37 -6.04 -14.24
CA ASP A 26 -1.43 -5.15 -13.76
C ASP A 26 -2.08 -5.68 -12.46
N PHE A 27 -2.27 -7.02 -12.37
CA PHE A 27 -2.82 -7.65 -11.17
C PHE A 27 -1.87 -7.56 -9.96
N TYR A 28 -0.57 -7.78 -10.15
CA TYR A 28 0.42 -7.64 -9.07
C TYR A 28 0.55 -6.19 -8.61
N GLU A 29 0.51 -5.23 -9.53
CA GLU A 29 0.53 -3.80 -9.19
C GLU A 29 -0.69 -3.40 -8.35
N MET A 30 -1.88 -3.81 -8.79
CA MET A 30 -3.11 -3.59 -8.02
C MET A 30 -3.05 -4.24 -6.64
N PHE A 31 -2.50 -5.45 -6.56
CA PHE A 31 -2.36 -6.16 -5.29
C PHE A 31 -1.40 -5.45 -4.34
N GLU A 32 -0.27 -4.93 -4.82
CA GLU A 32 0.67 -4.14 -4.02
C GLU A 32 0.00 -2.89 -3.44
N GLU A 33 -0.79 -2.18 -4.25
CA GLU A 33 -1.54 -1.00 -3.80
C GLU A 33 -2.58 -1.34 -2.73
N ILE A 34 -3.35 -2.43 -2.92
CA ILE A 34 -4.33 -2.90 -1.94
C ILE A 34 -3.63 -3.37 -0.65
N ALA A 35 -2.53 -4.11 -0.77
CA ALA A 35 -1.75 -4.59 0.36
C ALA A 35 -1.18 -3.43 1.17
N PHE A 36 -0.74 -2.36 0.51
CA PHE A 36 -0.35 -1.13 1.18
C PHE A 36 -1.51 -0.55 2.00
N ASP A 37 -2.65 -0.30 1.36
CA ASP A 37 -3.78 0.39 1.98
C ASP A 37 -4.40 -0.39 3.15
N GLN A 38 -4.53 -1.71 3.00
CA GLN A 38 -5.24 -2.55 3.97
C GLN A 38 -4.33 -3.10 5.07
N VAL A 39 -3.05 -3.30 4.78
CA VAL A 39 -2.15 -4.03 5.70
C VAL A 39 -0.96 -3.16 6.08
N LEU A 40 -0.13 -2.78 5.12
CA LEU A 40 1.22 -2.26 5.43
C LEU A 40 1.20 -0.83 5.96
N ARG A 41 0.17 -0.03 5.67
CA ARG A 41 0.04 1.34 6.17
C ARG A 41 0.18 1.45 7.70
N VAL A 42 -0.23 0.44 8.46
CA VAL A 42 -0.16 0.42 9.92
C VAL A 42 1.22 -0.03 10.44
N TYR A 43 2.00 -0.74 9.61
CA TYR A 43 3.29 -1.34 9.98
C TYR A 43 4.48 -0.63 9.32
N ILE A 44 4.34 0.67 9.08
CA ILE A 44 5.41 1.46 8.47
C ILE A 44 6.60 1.50 9.43
N LYS A 45 7.79 1.20 8.89
CA LYS A 45 9.07 1.31 9.61
C LYS A 45 9.16 2.70 10.26
N LYS A 46 9.68 2.78 11.49
CA LYS A 46 9.76 4.04 12.24
C LYS A 46 10.52 5.12 11.47
N GLU A 47 11.52 4.71 10.69
CA GLU A 47 12.35 5.54 9.82
C GLU A 47 11.55 6.14 8.64
N LEU A 48 10.51 5.44 8.18
CA LEU A 48 9.56 5.92 7.17
C LEU A 48 8.36 6.63 7.82
N ALA A 49 8.13 6.46 9.11
CA ALA A 49 6.96 7.02 9.78
C ALA A 49 7.04 8.55 9.75
N GLY A 50 5.93 9.21 9.39
CA GLY A 50 5.90 10.66 9.28
C GLY A 50 6.39 11.35 10.56
N GLU A 51 6.08 10.79 11.73
CA GLU A 51 6.50 11.25 13.06
C GLU A 51 8.01 11.42 13.24
N ALA A 52 8.84 10.75 12.45
CA ALA A 52 10.30 10.92 12.48
C ALA A 52 10.74 12.32 12.02
N PHE A 53 9.92 13.00 11.22
CA PHE A 53 10.25 14.29 10.61
C PHE A 53 9.45 15.42 11.25
N ASN A 54 10.08 16.57 11.44
CA ASN A 54 9.40 17.75 11.95
C ASN A 54 8.44 18.35 10.89
N PRO A 55 7.39 19.11 11.27
CA PRO A 55 6.40 19.61 10.32
C PRO A 55 6.97 20.50 9.20
N GLN A 56 7.98 21.31 9.50
CA GLN A 56 8.61 22.21 8.53
C GLN A 56 9.37 21.44 7.46
N GLU A 57 10.12 20.42 7.88
CA GLU A 57 10.85 19.50 7.01
C GLU A 57 9.90 18.71 6.12
N ARG A 58 8.81 18.16 6.68
CA ARG A 58 7.78 17.47 5.87
C ARG A 58 7.23 18.38 4.78
N LYS A 59 6.90 19.63 5.13
CA LYS A 59 6.41 20.61 4.16
C LYS A 59 7.45 20.89 3.08
N ARG A 60 8.71 21.13 3.47
CA ARG A 60 9.81 21.36 2.53
C ARG A 60 9.95 20.20 1.54
N ILE A 61 9.97 18.97 2.03
CA ILE A 61 10.12 17.75 1.21
C ILE A 61 8.95 17.63 0.22
N ILE A 62 7.71 17.81 0.69
CA ILE A 62 6.53 17.71 -0.16
C ILE A 62 6.55 18.80 -1.25
N ASP A 63 6.86 20.05 -0.88
CA ASP A 63 6.92 21.18 -1.82
C ASP A 63 8.05 20.99 -2.86
N ALA A 64 9.22 20.52 -2.43
CA ALA A 64 10.32 20.19 -3.33
C ALA A 64 9.96 19.05 -4.30
N PHE A 65 9.38 17.97 -3.78
CA PHE A 65 8.91 16.86 -4.60
C PHE A 65 7.85 17.29 -5.62
N CYS A 66 6.85 18.07 -5.23
CA CYS A 66 5.79 18.51 -6.14
C CYS A 66 6.35 19.35 -7.30
N ARG A 67 7.23 20.32 -7.00
CA ARG A 67 7.87 21.19 -7.99
C ARG A 67 8.77 20.44 -8.97
N ALA A 68 9.45 19.40 -8.49
CA ALA A 68 10.30 18.54 -9.29
C ALA A 68 9.53 17.61 -10.23
N THR A 69 8.26 17.31 -9.91
CA THR A 69 7.46 16.25 -10.54
C THR A 69 6.26 16.81 -11.29
N PHE A 70 5.03 16.47 -10.91
CA PHE A 70 3.81 16.75 -11.67
C PHE A 70 3.47 18.24 -11.80
N GLU A 71 4.11 19.13 -11.05
CA GLU A 71 3.97 20.59 -11.23
C GLU A 71 5.02 21.19 -12.17
N LYS A 72 6.02 20.41 -12.59
CA LYS A 72 7.06 20.85 -13.51
C LYS A 72 6.45 21.09 -14.88
N GLU A 73 6.69 22.28 -15.44
CA GLU A 73 6.09 22.72 -16.71
C GLU A 73 6.36 21.74 -17.88
N LYS A 74 7.58 21.18 -17.93
CA LYS A 74 8.04 20.29 -19.00
C LYS A 74 7.86 18.79 -18.70
N ILE A 75 7.05 18.42 -17.71
CA ILE A 75 6.80 17.00 -17.43
C ILE A 75 5.90 16.37 -18.50
N THR A 76 6.14 15.10 -18.82
CA THR A 76 5.25 14.36 -19.73
C THR A 76 3.82 14.30 -19.19
N GLU A 77 2.83 14.42 -20.09
CA GLU A 77 1.39 14.37 -19.75
C GLU A 77 1.00 13.16 -18.89
N LYS A 78 1.58 11.98 -19.18
CA LYS A 78 1.34 10.76 -18.39
C LYS A 78 1.68 10.93 -16.91
N LEU A 79 2.62 11.80 -16.58
CA LEU A 79 3.11 12.01 -15.21
C LEU A 79 2.50 13.25 -14.55
N LYS A 80 1.57 13.96 -15.20
CA LYS A 80 0.88 15.11 -14.58
C LYS A 80 -0.17 14.70 -13.55
N SER A 81 -0.63 13.45 -13.58
CA SER A 81 -1.64 12.96 -12.65
C SER A 81 -1.02 12.61 -11.29
N ILE A 82 -1.50 13.25 -10.22
CA ILE A 82 -1.14 12.91 -8.83
C ILE A 82 -1.41 11.44 -8.53
N ASP A 83 -2.45 10.84 -9.14
CA ASP A 83 -2.82 9.45 -8.87
C ASP A 83 -1.74 8.45 -9.30
N ILE A 84 -1.04 8.75 -10.39
CA ILE A 84 0.06 7.90 -10.88
C ILE A 84 1.22 7.91 -9.88
N TRP A 85 1.52 9.07 -9.29
CA TRP A 85 2.53 9.20 -8.24
C TRP A 85 2.12 8.48 -6.96
N ILE A 86 0.87 8.62 -6.52
CA ILE A 86 0.36 7.91 -5.33
C ILE A 86 0.47 6.39 -5.53
N ALA A 87 0.01 5.88 -6.67
CA ALA A 87 0.08 4.45 -7.00
C ALA A 87 1.52 3.92 -7.00
N MET A 88 2.44 4.65 -7.64
CA MET A 88 3.87 4.30 -7.66
C MET A 88 4.48 4.32 -6.25
N LEU A 89 4.22 5.35 -5.44
CA LEU A 89 4.77 5.45 -4.08
C LEU A 89 4.28 4.33 -3.16
N LYS A 90 3.01 3.90 -3.28
CA LYS A 90 2.48 2.75 -2.54
C LYS A 90 3.23 1.47 -2.88
N ARG A 91 3.41 1.18 -4.17
CA ARG A 91 4.18 0.02 -4.65
C ARG A 91 5.62 0.06 -4.19
N LEU A 92 6.25 1.23 -4.27
CA LEU A 92 7.61 1.43 -3.77
C LEU A 92 7.71 1.11 -2.27
N ILE A 93 6.80 1.61 -1.44
CA ILE A 93 6.80 1.30 0.00
C ILE A 93 6.64 -0.21 0.26
N VAL A 94 5.72 -0.89 -0.45
CA VAL A 94 5.56 -2.35 -0.31
C VAL A 94 6.87 -3.07 -0.60
N ARG A 95 7.56 -2.69 -1.68
CA ARG A 95 8.83 -3.30 -2.09
C ARG A 95 9.97 -2.98 -1.13
N ILE A 96 10.03 -1.76 -0.57
CA ILE A 96 11.04 -1.37 0.44
C ILE A 96 10.80 -2.08 1.77
N LEU A 97 9.55 -2.18 2.24
CA LEU A 97 9.24 -2.81 3.51
C LEU A 97 9.59 -4.30 3.49
N ASN A 98 9.39 -4.95 2.34
CA ASN A 98 9.74 -6.35 2.13
C ASN A 98 11.24 -6.61 1.94
N ALA A 99 12.05 -5.57 1.75
CA ALA A 99 13.46 -5.69 1.44
C ALA A 99 14.35 -5.06 2.53
N ASN A 100 15.51 -5.65 2.77
CA ASN A 100 16.52 -5.12 3.70
C ASN A 100 17.35 -4.02 3.03
N ILE A 101 16.67 -2.97 2.55
CA ILE A 101 17.26 -1.86 1.78
C ILE A 101 17.64 -0.72 2.73
N SER A 102 18.77 -0.05 2.45
CA SER A 102 19.15 1.20 3.12
C SER A 102 18.21 2.34 2.74
N LEU A 103 17.71 3.08 3.73
CA LEU A 103 16.77 4.18 3.49
C LEU A 103 17.46 5.53 3.25
N ASP A 104 18.77 5.61 3.49
CA ASP A 104 19.60 6.80 3.29
C ASP A 104 20.11 6.92 1.84
N VAL A 105 19.27 6.52 0.88
CA VAL A 105 19.58 6.48 -0.55
C VAL A 105 18.66 7.46 -1.28
N PRO A 106 19.13 8.21 -2.29
CA PRO A 106 18.28 9.12 -3.06
C PRO A 106 17.05 8.42 -3.64
N LEU A 107 15.88 9.06 -3.47
CA LEU A 107 14.61 8.54 -3.97
C LEU A 107 14.61 8.41 -5.50
N GLN A 108 15.30 9.33 -6.19
CA GLN A 108 15.41 9.37 -7.66
C GLN A 108 15.83 8.04 -8.27
N ILE A 109 16.78 7.32 -7.65
CA ILE A 109 17.28 6.01 -8.12
C ILE A 109 16.13 5.00 -8.28
N TYR A 110 15.14 5.07 -7.40
CA TYR A 110 13.95 4.21 -7.48
C TYR A 110 12.92 4.76 -8.45
N LEU A 111 12.75 6.08 -8.53
CA LEU A 111 11.79 6.68 -9.47
C LEU A 111 12.14 6.40 -10.94
N GLU A 112 13.41 6.17 -11.27
CA GLU A 112 13.86 5.82 -12.62
C GLU A 112 13.56 4.36 -13.03
N ARG A 113 13.10 3.54 -12.08
CA ARG A 113 12.79 2.13 -12.34
C ARG A 113 11.44 1.98 -13.02
N THR A 114 11.45 1.63 -14.30
CA THR A 114 10.23 1.42 -15.12
C THR A 114 9.26 0.37 -14.55
N ASP A 115 9.74 -0.62 -13.78
CA ASP A 115 8.91 -1.67 -13.16
C ASP A 115 8.03 -1.19 -11.99
N LEU A 116 8.19 0.07 -11.54
CA LEU A 116 7.34 0.70 -10.51
C LEU A 116 6.18 1.50 -11.11
N TRP A 117 6.12 1.62 -12.43
CA TRP A 117 5.19 2.50 -13.12
C TRP A 117 4.19 1.72 -13.97
N SER A 118 2.93 2.12 -13.89
CA SER A 118 1.85 1.57 -14.72
C SER A 118 1.66 2.39 -16.01
N ASN A 119 0.67 2.03 -16.82
CA ASN A 119 0.20 2.83 -17.97
C ASN A 119 1.23 3.03 -19.08
N GLY A 120 2.23 2.14 -19.19
CA GLY A 120 3.25 2.22 -20.25
C GLY A 120 4.13 3.47 -20.14
N ILE A 121 4.44 3.87 -18.91
CA ILE A 121 5.48 4.86 -18.63
C ILE A 121 6.84 4.24 -18.97
N ASN A 122 7.64 4.94 -19.77
CA ASN A 122 8.93 4.47 -20.26
C ASN A 122 10.08 5.39 -19.81
N TYR A 123 11.32 5.06 -20.16
CA TYR A 123 12.49 5.86 -19.78
C TYR A 123 12.46 7.31 -20.27
N GLU A 124 11.87 7.58 -21.43
CA GLU A 124 11.74 8.95 -21.96
C GLU A 124 10.76 9.78 -21.12
N ASP A 125 9.67 9.15 -20.67
CA ASP A 125 8.73 9.77 -19.74
C ASP A 125 9.43 10.11 -18.41
N LEU A 126 10.21 9.16 -17.87
CA LEU A 126 10.91 9.31 -16.60
C LEU A 126 12.02 10.38 -16.65
N ALA A 127 12.65 10.58 -17.81
CA ALA A 127 13.67 11.61 -18.00
C ALA A 127 13.12 13.06 -17.89
N THR A 128 11.80 13.24 -17.80
CA THR A 128 11.20 14.58 -17.73
C THR A 128 11.16 15.19 -16.32
N PHE A 129 11.42 14.40 -15.27
CA PHE A 129 11.51 14.88 -13.89
C PHE A 129 12.86 14.52 -13.26
N GLU A 130 13.23 15.25 -12.22
CA GLU A 130 14.43 14.98 -11.43
C GLU A 130 14.18 15.51 -10.01
N VAL A 131 14.19 14.61 -9.04
CA VAL A 131 13.97 14.94 -7.63
C VAL A 131 15.31 15.25 -6.95
N GLU A 132 15.33 16.24 -6.05
CA GLU A 132 16.54 16.64 -5.31
C GLU A 132 17.18 15.45 -4.56
N ASP A 133 18.51 15.34 -4.60
CA ASP A 133 19.27 14.22 -4.01
C ASP A 133 19.10 14.09 -2.48
N ASP A 134 18.76 15.18 -1.80
CA ASP A 134 18.48 15.18 -0.37
C ASP A 134 17.09 14.61 -0.03
N ILE A 135 16.26 14.37 -1.04
CA ILE A 135 15.03 13.60 -0.90
C ILE A 135 15.37 12.11 -1.01
N LEU A 136 15.63 11.54 0.16
CA LEU A 136 15.96 10.13 0.34
C LEU A 136 14.74 9.20 0.40
N LEU A 137 14.99 7.90 0.32
CA LEU A 137 13.99 6.83 0.37
C LEU A 137 13.20 6.81 1.69
N GLN A 138 13.79 7.24 2.80
CA GLN A 138 13.07 7.43 4.07
C GLN A 138 11.91 8.44 3.98
N HIS A 139 11.92 9.34 3.00
CA HIS A 139 10.88 10.36 2.84
C HIS A 139 9.65 9.86 2.07
N THR A 140 9.66 8.66 1.49
CA THR A 140 8.61 8.16 0.59
C THR A 140 7.22 8.22 1.21
N TYR A 141 7.07 7.86 2.48
CA TYR A 141 5.76 7.90 3.14
C TYR A 141 5.28 9.31 3.47
N VAL A 142 6.20 10.22 3.83
CA VAL A 142 5.88 11.65 4.03
C VAL A 142 5.35 12.25 2.72
N ILE A 143 6.00 11.94 1.60
CA ILE A 143 5.56 12.39 0.28
C ILE A 143 4.18 11.80 -0.03
N LEU A 144 3.99 10.49 0.10
CA LEU A 144 2.72 9.82 -0.16
C LEU A 144 1.56 10.46 0.61
N THR A 145 1.72 10.63 1.93
CA THR A 145 0.69 11.26 2.77
C THR A 145 0.43 12.72 2.39
N GLY A 146 1.47 13.46 2.02
CA GLY A 146 1.35 14.82 1.48
C GLY A 146 0.50 14.89 0.21
N LEU A 147 0.75 13.99 -0.74
CA LEU A 147 0.02 13.92 -2.01
C LEU A 147 -1.45 13.50 -1.81
N GLU A 148 -1.71 12.52 -0.95
CA GLU A 148 -3.08 12.11 -0.62
C GLU A 148 -3.89 13.25 0.01
N ASN A 149 -3.27 14.04 0.89
CA ASN A 149 -3.91 15.21 1.49
C ASN A 149 -4.18 16.30 0.46
N LYS A 150 -3.23 16.56 -0.45
CA LYS A 150 -3.40 17.50 -1.56
C LYS A 150 -4.55 17.09 -2.48
N LYS A 151 -4.66 15.79 -2.81
CA LYS A 151 -5.78 15.24 -3.58
C LYS A 151 -7.12 15.43 -2.86
N LYS A 152 -7.19 15.13 -1.56
CA LYS A 152 -8.40 15.34 -0.75
C LYS A 152 -8.84 16.80 -0.73
N ALA A 153 -7.89 17.73 -0.54
CA ALA A 153 -8.17 19.16 -0.55
C ALA A 153 -8.70 19.65 -1.91
N ALA A 154 -8.12 19.16 -3.02
CA ALA A 154 -8.59 19.47 -4.36
C ALA A 154 -10.03 18.98 -4.60
N ASN A 155 -10.36 17.78 -4.14
CA ASN A 155 -11.70 17.20 -4.27
C ASN A 155 -12.74 17.90 -3.39
N GLN A 156 -12.37 18.30 -2.16
CA GLN A 156 -13.26 19.06 -1.27
C GLN A 156 -13.52 20.48 -1.76
N SER A 157 -12.54 21.09 -2.42
CA SER A 157 -12.70 22.40 -3.05
C SER A 157 -13.66 22.38 -4.26
N GLN A 158 -13.98 21.18 -4.77
CA GLN A 158 -14.86 20.95 -5.92
C GLN A 158 -16.25 20.41 -5.54
N GLN A 159 -16.53 20.14 -4.25
CA GLN A 159 -17.84 19.69 -3.78
C GLN A 159 -18.29 20.42 -2.50
N PRO A 160 -19.35 21.25 -2.53
CA PRO A 160 -20.01 21.66 -1.30
C PRO A 160 -20.81 20.49 -0.75
N GLY A 161 -20.37 19.96 0.40
CA GLY A 161 -21.20 19.19 1.33
C GLY A 161 -21.47 17.73 0.98
N ILE A 162 -20.49 16.85 1.19
CA ILE A 162 -20.74 15.50 1.74
C ILE A 162 -19.60 15.19 2.71
N GLU A 163 -19.89 15.20 4.01
CA GLU A 163 -19.01 14.64 5.04
C GLU A 163 -18.86 13.14 4.80
N GLN A 164 -17.83 12.75 4.03
CA GLN A 164 -17.39 11.37 4.00
C GLN A 164 -16.56 11.10 5.24
N ASN A 165 -17.16 10.29 6.12
CA ASN A 165 -16.61 9.73 7.34
C ASN A 165 -15.15 9.30 7.16
N VAL A 166 -14.25 10.16 7.60
CA VAL A 166 -12.81 9.91 7.64
C VAL A 166 -12.60 8.80 8.66
N GLN A 167 -12.29 7.59 8.21
CA GLN A 167 -11.67 6.60 9.09
C GLN A 167 -10.32 7.18 9.52
N THR A 168 -10.32 7.79 10.70
CA THR A 168 -9.13 8.28 11.39
C THR A 168 -8.18 7.11 11.64
N VAL A 169 -6.89 7.43 11.72
CA VAL A 169 -5.83 6.46 12.07
C VAL A 169 -6.19 5.69 13.35
N GLU A 170 -6.86 6.34 14.29
CA GLU A 170 -7.42 5.74 15.51
C GLU A 170 -8.49 4.67 15.23
N GLY A 171 -9.40 4.91 14.28
CA GLY A 171 -10.43 3.96 13.88
C GLY A 171 -9.85 2.70 13.23
N GLN A 172 -8.81 2.86 12.41
CA GLN A 172 -8.11 1.72 11.81
C GLN A 172 -7.28 0.94 12.85
N ARG A 173 -6.68 1.63 13.82
CA ARG A 173 -5.96 1.02 14.96
C ARG A 173 -6.90 0.21 15.86
N GLN A 174 -8.12 0.68 16.08
CA GLN A 174 -9.16 -0.05 16.81
C GLN A 174 -9.61 -1.30 16.05
N ILE A 175 -9.78 -1.22 14.73
CA ILE A 175 -10.10 -2.40 13.92
C ILE A 175 -8.99 -3.44 14.03
N ALA A 176 -7.73 -3.06 13.82
CA ALA A 176 -6.58 -3.97 13.94
C ALA A 176 -6.48 -4.64 15.32
N ASN A 177 -6.69 -3.89 16.40
CA ASN A 177 -6.72 -4.43 17.76
C ASN A 177 -7.90 -5.41 17.97
N THR A 178 -9.03 -5.18 17.32
CA THR A 178 -10.18 -6.09 17.37
C THR A 178 -9.87 -7.43 16.70
N TRP A 179 -9.18 -7.42 15.55
CA TRP A 179 -8.72 -8.64 14.87
C TRP A 179 -7.69 -9.43 15.71
N TYR A 180 -6.73 -8.75 16.35
CA TYR A 180 -5.76 -9.38 17.26
C TYR A 180 -6.45 -10.02 18.47
N THR A 181 -7.45 -9.35 19.05
CA THR A 181 -8.15 -9.86 20.23
C THR A 181 -9.06 -11.03 19.90
N GLN A 182 -9.70 -11.03 18.71
CA GLN A 182 -10.53 -12.13 18.23
C GLN A 182 -9.71 -13.37 17.89
N THR A 183 -8.55 -13.19 17.24
CA THR A 183 -7.63 -14.31 16.96
C THR A 183 -7.05 -14.90 18.24
N ALA A 184 -6.66 -14.07 19.22
CA ALA A 184 -6.21 -14.53 20.52
C ALA A 184 -7.29 -15.35 21.27
N LYS A 185 -8.55 -14.89 21.25
CA LYS A 185 -9.69 -15.63 21.84
C LYS A 185 -10.01 -16.93 21.10
N ALA A 186 -9.86 -16.98 19.78
CA ALA A 186 -10.02 -18.21 19.00
C ALA A 186 -8.95 -19.25 19.35
N THR A 187 -7.69 -18.84 19.53
CA THR A 187 -6.63 -19.75 20.01
C THR A 187 -6.81 -20.19 21.46
N ALA A 188 -7.37 -19.35 22.33
CA ALA A 188 -7.68 -19.74 23.72
C ALA A 188 -8.84 -20.75 23.80
N SER A 189 -9.91 -20.54 23.01
CA SER A 189 -11.05 -21.47 22.92
C SER A 189 -10.66 -22.84 22.35
N THR A 190 -9.64 -22.89 21.49
CA THR A 190 -9.15 -24.16 20.93
C THR A 190 -8.34 -24.99 21.95
N LYS A 191 -7.75 -24.35 22.98
CA LYS A 191 -7.05 -25.06 24.06
C LYS A 191 -7.99 -25.73 25.07
N ASP A 192 -9.20 -25.21 25.27
CA ASP A 192 -10.16 -25.81 26.22
C ASP A 192 -10.87 -27.07 25.69
N ILE A 193 -10.88 -27.30 24.37
CA ILE A 193 -11.49 -28.50 23.78
C ILE A 193 -10.51 -29.70 23.82
N SER A 194 -9.19 -29.46 23.93
CA SER A 194 -8.17 -30.51 24.05
C SER A 194 -8.06 -31.11 25.47
N GLY A 195 -8.70 -30.52 26.48
CA GLY A 195 -8.61 -30.96 27.87
C GLY A 195 -9.73 -31.91 28.35
N LYS A 196 -10.78 -32.14 27.55
CA LYS A 196 -12.01 -32.82 28.00
C LYS A 196 -12.27 -34.22 27.43
N LYS A 197 -11.25 -34.87 26.83
CA LYS A 197 -11.30 -36.28 26.42
C LYS A 197 -10.16 -37.10 27.03
N ALA A 198 -10.10 -37.15 28.36
CA ALA A 198 -9.25 -38.09 29.08
C ALA A 198 -9.77 -38.36 30.52
N SER A 199 -11.01 -38.81 30.67
CA SER A 199 -11.47 -39.39 31.95
C SER A 199 -12.73 -40.25 31.78
N GLU A 200 -12.63 -41.32 31.01
CA GLU A 200 -13.63 -42.40 31.06
C GLU A 200 -12.98 -43.70 30.61
N LYS A 201 -12.30 -44.38 31.54
CA LYS A 201 -12.11 -45.84 31.57
C LYS A 201 -11.28 -46.26 32.79
N LYS A 202 -11.86 -47.21 33.55
CA LYS A 202 -11.42 -47.96 34.73
C LYS A 202 -12.32 -47.58 35.93
N ASP A 203 -13.14 -48.48 36.46
CA ASP A 203 -12.77 -49.82 36.91
C ASP A 203 -13.81 -50.93 36.61
N HIS A 204 -13.29 -52.11 36.29
CA HIS A 204 -13.91 -53.39 36.56
C HIS A 204 -13.41 -53.87 37.93
N SER A 205 -14.33 -54.24 38.82
CA SER A 205 -14.28 -55.52 39.52
C SER A 205 -15.62 -55.83 40.18
#